data_AF-A0A137SWY5-F1
#
_entry.id   AF-A0A137SWY5-F1
#
_cell.length_a   1.000
_cell.length_b   1.000
_cell.length_c   1.000
_cell.angle_alpha   90.00
_cell.angle_beta   90.00
_cell.angle_gamma   90.00
#
_symmetry.space_group_name_H-M   'P 1'
#
loop_
_entity.id
_entity.type
_entity.pdbx_description
1 polymer ?
#
loop_
_entity_poly.entity_id
_entity_poly.type
_entity_poly.pdbx_seq_one_letter_code
_entity_poly.pdbx_strand_id
1 'polypeptide(L)' 'MLGYGKHTKSRLLRKIEAGDRDFYWEYVSFCRYKGKVLNGLVKRRQVEYALFYVF' A
#
# COMPACT_ATOMS: atom_id res chain seq x y z
N MET A 1 -13.60 -1.53 -13.13
CA MET A 1 -12.78 -2.01 -11.98
C MET A 1 -11.56 -2.70 -12.55
N LEU A 2 -10.37 -2.13 -12.34
CA LEU A 2 -9.10 -2.68 -12.84
C LEU A 2 -8.90 -4.08 -12.27
N GLY A 3 -8.67 -5.04 -13.17
CA GLY A 3 -8.90 -6.47 -12.95
C GLY A 3 -8.12 -7.08 -11.79
N TYR A 4 -8.84 -7.46 -10.73
CA TYR A 4 -8.39 -8.46 -9.77
C TYR A 4 -8.87 -9.84 -10.23
N GLY A 5 -8.26 -10.35 -11.30
CA GLY A 5 -8.48 -11.73 -11.73
C GLY A 5 -7.77 -12.68 -10.77
N LYS A 6 -8.54 -13.45 -9.98
CA LYS A 6 -8.09 -14.65 -9.25
C LYS A 6 -7.01 -14.51 -8.17
N HIS A 7 -6.51 -13.33 -7.85
CA HIS A 7 -5.59 -13.14 -6.72
C HIS A 7 -6.35 -13.04 -5.40
N THR A 8 -5.98 -13.90 -4.44
CA THR A 8 -6.42 -13.76 -3.05
C THR A 8 -6.03 -12.37 -2.53
N LYS A 9 -6.91 -11.75 -1.73
CA LYS A 9 -6.66 -10.41 -1.17
C LYS A 9 -5.26 -10.38 -0.56
N SER A 10 -4.47 -9.37 -0.93
CA SER A 10 -3.15 -9.17 -0.34
C SER A 10 -3.28 -9.04 1.19
N ARG A 11 -2.23 -9.44 1.91
CA ARG A 11 -2.18 -9.29 3.37
C ARG A 11 -2.41 -7.83 3.79
N LEU A 12 -1.90 -6.89 3.00
CA LEU A 12 -2.15 -5.46 3.12
C LEU A 12 -3.65 -5.12 3.08
N LEU A 13 -4.40 -5.61 2.08
CA LEU A 13 -5.84 -5.33 1.97
C LEU A 13 -6.62 -5.89 3.16
N ARG A 14 -6.27 -7.09 3.62
CA ARG A 14 -6.90 -7.68 4.83
C ARG A 14 -6.64 -6.86 6.09
N LYS A 15 -5.44 -6.29 6.25
CA LYS A 15 -5.12 -5.41 7.37
C LYS A 15 -5.91 -4.11 7.33
N ILE A 16 -5.97 -3.47 6.16
CA ILE A 16 -6.76 -2.25 5.96
C ILE A 16 -8.24 -2.51 6.25
N GLU A 17 -8.81 -3.62 5.76
CA GLU A 17 -10.20 -4.02 6.05
C GLU A 17 -10.44 -4.36 7.52
N ALA A 18 -9.44 -4.91 8.22
CA ALA A 18 -9.51 -5.20 9.65
C ALA A 18 -9.31 -3.94 10.53
N GLY A 19 -9.04 -2.77 9.93
CA GLY A 19 -8.72 -1.54 10.66
C GLY A 19 -7.34 -1.54 11.31
N ASP A 20 -6.48 -2.51 10.97
CA ASP A 20 -5.07 -2.52 11.39
C ASP A 20 -4.35 -1.38 10.67
N ARG A 21 -3.73 -0.51 11.45
CA ARG A 21 -3.12 0.75 11.02
C ARG A 21 -1.59 0.65 10.86
N ASP A 22 -1.00 -0.48 11.28
CA ASP A 22 0.44 -0.79 11.16
C ASP A 22 0.77 -1.50 9.83
N PHE A 23 0.24 -0.97 8.73
CA PHE A 23 0.49 -1.49 7.39
C PHE A 23 1.48 -0.63 6.60
N TYR A 24 1.94 0.50 7.16
CA TYR A 24 2.79 1.47 6.47
C TYR A 24 4.07 0.85 5.90
N TRP A 25 4.75 -0.01 6.67
CA TRP A 25 5.96 -0.70 6.22
C TRP A 25 5.70 -1.64 5.03
N GLU A 26 4.62 -2.42 5.12
CA GLU A 26 4.21 -3.34 4.06
C GLU A 26 3.78 -2.57 2.80
N TYR A 27 3.11 -1.44 2.98
CA TYR A 27 2.69 -0.53 1.91
C TYR A 27 3.85 0.13 1.17
N VAL A 28 4.85 0.64 1.90
CA VAL A 28 6.06 1.22 1.31
C VAL A 28 6.97 0.14 0.72
N SER A 29 6.92 -1.11 1.21
CA SER A 29 7.71 -2.21 0.65
C SER A 29 7.38 -2.49 -0.83
N PHE A 30 6.14 -2.25 -1.26
CA PHE A 30 5.72 -2.36 -2.65
C PHE A 30 6.30 -1.25 -3.55
N CYS A 31 6.96 -0.23 -2.99
CA CYS A 31 7.62 0.82 -3.75
C CYS A 31 8.99 0.40 -4.31
N ARG A 32 9.24 -0.90 -4.44
CA ARG A 32 10.49 -1.46 -4.96
C ARG A 32 10.26 -2.10 -6.31
N TYR A 33 11.08 -1.73 -7.28
CA TYR A 33 11.09 -2.34 -8.60
C TYR A 33 12.50 -2.82 -8.93
N LYS A 34 12.65 -4.11 -9.27
CA LYS A 34 13.95 -4.74 -9.55
C LYS A 34 15.02 -4.43 -8.48
N GLY A 35 14.64 -4.50 -7.20
CA GLY A 35 15.54 -4.21 -6.06
C GLY A 35 15.79 -2.72 -5.77
N LYS A 36 15.41 -1.80 -6.66
CA LYS A 36 15.54 -0.36 -6.46
C LYS A 36 14.30 0.23 -5.83
N VAL A 37 14.48 1.14 -4.86
CA VAL A 37 13.39 1.91 -4.27
C VAL A 37 13.01 3.05 -5.22
N LEU A 38 11.72 3.13 -5.54
CA LEU A 38 11.14 4.21 -6.34
C LEU A 38 10.76 5.37 -5.42
N ASN A 39 11.69 6.28 -5.14
CA ASN A 39 11.49 7.40 -4.20
C ASN A 39 10.24 8.25 -4.53
N GLY A 40 9.93 8.46 -5.81
CA GLY A 40 8.70 9.17 -6.21
C GLY A 40 7.43 8.40 -5.83
N LEU A 41 7.46 7.07 -5.91
CA LEU A 41 6.34 6.22 -5.50
C LEU A 41 6.20 6.21 -3.98
N VAL A 42 7.30 6.18 -3.23
CA VAL A 42 7.28 6.29 -1.76
C VAL A 42 6.62 7.59 -1.32
N LYS A 43 7.00 8.73 -1.91
CA LYS A 43 6.39 10.03 -1.60
C LYS A 43 4.88 10.06 -1.89
N ARG A 44 4.46 9.54 -3.05
CA ARG A 44 3.02 9.42 -3.37
C ARG A 44 2.27 8.57 -2.35
N ARG A 45 2.86 7.45 -1.93
CA ARG A 45 2.28 6.55 -0.92
C ARG A 45 2.20 7.21 0.46
N GLN A 46 3.18 8.02 0.85
CA GLN A 46 3.08 8.81 2.09
C GLN A 46 1.92 9.81 2.07
N VAL A 47 1.70 10.48 0.93
CA VAL A 47 0.56 11.41 0.77
C VAL A 47 -0.77 10.64 0.80
N GLU A 48 -0.87 9.51 0.08
CA GLU A 48 -2.07 8.65 0.13
C GLU A 48 -2.34 8.14 1.55
N TYR A 49 -1.31 7.73 2.28
CA TYR A 49 -1.42 7.31 3.68
C TYR A 49 -1.89 8.46 4.57
N ALA A 50 -1.32 9.65 4.44
CA ALA A 50 -1.77 10.82 5.20
C ALA A 50 -3.23 11.17 4.90
N LEU A 51 -3.65 11.13 3.63
CA LEU A 51 -5.04 11.37 3.23
C LEU A 51 -6.00 10.32 3.81
N PHE A 52 -5.59 9.05 3.88
CA PHE A 52 -6.37 7.97 4.52
C PHE A 52 -6.60 8.18 6.03
N TYR A 53 -5.85 9.08 6.68
CA TYR A 53 -5.98 9.39 8.11
C TYR A 53 -6.71 10.71 8.38
N VAL A 54 -6.79 11.59 7.38
CA VAL A 54 -7.42 12.91 7.50
C VAL A 54 -8.91 12.87 7.21
N PHE A 55 -9.39 11.84 6.50
CA PHE A 55 -10.81 11.59 6.22
C PHE A 55 -11.34 10.39 7.00
#